data_AF-A0A4Y9F4Y0-F1
#
_entry.id   AF-A0A4Y9F4Y0-F1
#
_cell.length_a   1.000
_cell.length_b   1.000
_cell.length_c   1.000
_cell.angle_alpha   90.00
_cell.angle_beta   90.00
_cell.angle_gamma   90.00
#
_symmetry.space_group_name_H-M   'P 1'
#
loop_
_entity.id
_entity.type
_entity.pdbx_description
1 polymer ?
#
loop_
_entity_poly.entity_id
_entity_poly.type
_entity_poly.pdbx_seq_one_letter_code
_entity_poly.pdbx_strand_id
1 'polypeptide(L)'
;MHTSVKPLGVNQVITREIKSALSREGLSQKELANRLGISAGSVSLKMRAEVSFTMNELLSIAGILNLSLSELLGDSLLLSRVPTPEYMEDEKGEKKVAPVGFIPNGTTYQMVAGAGFEPAASGL
;
A
#
# COMPACT_ATOMS: atom_id res chain seq x y z
N MET A 1 -8.23 27.85 3.37
CA MET A 1 -6.93 27.25 2.97
C MET A 1 -7.22 25.81 2.56
N HIS A 2 -7.24 25.49 1.26
CA HIS A 2 -7.37 24.11 0.80
C HIS A 2 -5.97 23.49 0.79
N THR A 3 -5.65 22.68 1.81
CA THR A 3 -4.47 21.82 1.76
C THR A 3 -4.70 20.77 0.69
N SER A 4 -3.96 20.83 -0.41
CA SER A 4 -4.01 19.80 -1.45
C SER A 4 -3.44 18.50 -0.88
N VAL A 5 -4.30 17.52 -0.64
CA VAL A 5 -3.89 16.22 -0.11
C VAL A 5 -3.38 15.37 -1.28
N LYS A 6 -2.07 15.09 -1.31
CA LYS A 6 -1.47 14.22 -2.33
C LYS A 6 -2.00 12.78 -2.19
N PRO A 7 -2.50 12.15 -3.26
CA PRO A 7 -2.93 10.76 -3.19
C PRO A 7 -1.76 9.80 -2.94
N LEU A 8 -2.02 8.75 -2.18
CA LEU A 8 -1.10 7.66 -1.90
C LEU A 8 -1.31 6.53 -2.90
N GLY A 9 -0.25 5.82 -3.27
CA GLY A 9 -0.34 4.59 -4.05
C GLY A 9 -0.70 3.40 -3.16
N VAL A 10 -1.15 2.30 -3.76
CA VAL A 10 -1.55 1.08 -3.04
C VAL A 10 -0.46 0.56 -2.08
N ASN A 11 0.81 0.55 -2.51
CA ASN A 11 1.93 0.11 -1.67
C ASN A 11 2.11 1.01 -0.44
N GLN A 12 1.93 2.33 -0.60
CA GLN A 12 2.07 3.27 0.51
C GLN A 12 0.97 3.06 1.55
N VAL A 13 -0.24 2.79 1.07
CA VAL A 13 -1.38 2.49 1.93
C VAL A 13 -1.18 1.18 2.69
N ILE A 14 -0.88 0.08 2.00
CA ILE A 14 -0.59 -1.22 2.62
C ILE A 14 0.52 -1.09 3.66
N THR A 15 1.60 -0.41 3.32
CA THR A 15 2.72 -0.18 4.24
C THR A 15 2.33 0.68 5.44
N ARG A 16 1.41 1.64 5.29
CA ARG A 16 0.90 2.45 6.42
C ARG A 16 0.12 1.58 7.39
N GLU A 17 -0.74 0.70 6.88
CA GLU A 17 -1.52 -0.24 7.70
C GLU A 17 -0.60 -1.23 8.45
N ILE A 18 0.37 -1.83 7.74
CA ILE A 18 1.35 -2.72 8.37
C ILE A 18 2.15 -1.98 9.46
N LYS A 19 2.63 -0.76 9.20
CA LYS A 19 3.34 0.05 10.22
C LYS A 19 2.48 0.33 11.45
N SER A 20 1.20 0.65 11.23
CA SER A 20 0.26 0.84 12.34
C SER A 20 0.07 -0.44 13.14
N ALA A 21 -0.13 -1.58 12.47
CA ALA A 21 -0.30 -2.88 13.13
C ALA A 21 0.96 -3.29 13.93
N LEU A 22 2.15 -3.16 13.33
CA LEU A 22 3.43 -3.38 14.01
C LEU A 22 3.60 -2.50 15.24
N SER A 23 3.22 -1.22 15.15
CA SER A 23 3.32 -0.28 16.27
C SER A 23 2.38 -0.65 17.43
N ARG A 24 1.19 -1.19 17.14
CA ARG A 24 0.23 -1.64 18.15
C ARG A 24 0.75 -2.87 18.90
N GLU A 25 1.37 -3.80 18.16
CA GLU A 25 1.92 -5.05 18.70
C GLU A 25 3.36 -4.91 19.24
N GLY A 26 3.96 -3.70 19.18
CA GLY A 26 5.34 -3.46 19.63
C GLY A 26 6.41 -4.22 18.84
N LEU A 27 6.13 -4.60 17.59
CA LEU A 27 7.02 -5.44 16.77
C LEU A 27 7.88 -4.58 15.83
N SER A 28 9.19 -4.81 15.84
CA SER A 28 10.12 -4.06 14.99
C SER A 28 10.16 -4.59 13.54
N GLN A 29 10.60 -3.78 12.58
CA GLN A 29 10.81 -4.23 11.19
C GLN A 29 11.87 -5.34 11.09
N LYS A 30 12.89 -5.31 11.96
CA LYS A 30 13.91 -6.36 12.04
C LYS A 30 13.31 -7.69 12.48
N GLU A 31 12.46 -7.64 13.51
CA GLU A 31 11.75 -8.81 14.00
C GLU A 31 10.79 -9.37 12.94
N LEU A 32 10.08 -8.49 12.22
CA LEU A 32 9.24 -8.91 11.11
C LEU A 32 10.05 -9.64 10.03
N ALA A 33 11.21 -9.10 9.65
CA ALA A 33 12.10 -9.72 8.66
C ALA A 33 12.51 -11.13 9.08
N ASN A 34 12.93 -11.28 10.35
CA ASN A 34 13.29 -12.58 10.92
C ASN A 34 12.14 -13.58 10.84
N ARG A 35 10.92 -13.17 11.22
CA ARG A 35 9.74 -14.04 11.23
C ARG A 35 9.24 -14.40 9.84
N LEU A 36 9.39 -13.49 8.88
CA LEU A 36 9.07 -13.75 7.48
C LEU A 36 10.15 -14.59 6.76
N GLY A 37 11.34 -14.74 7.35
CA GLY A 37 12.45 -15.44 6.73
C GLY A 37 13.01 -14.72 5.50
N ILE A 38 12.88 -13.38 5.43
CA ILE A 38 13.41 -12.56 4.34
C ILE A 38 14.44 -11.55 4.86
N SER A 39 15.26 -10.99 3.96
CA SER A 39 16.30 -10.05 4.36
C SER A 39 15.70 -8.75 4.92
N ALA A 40 16.40 -8.14 5.88
CA ALA A 40 16.04 -6.82 6.41
C ALA A 40 16.00 -5.75 5.32
N GLY A 41 16.88 -5.86 4.30
CA GLY A 41 16.86 -4.98 3.13
C GLY A 41 15.56 -5.10 2.31
N SER A 42 15.07 -6.34 2.11
CA SER A 42 13.79 -6.59 1.43
C SER A 42 12.61 -5.97 2.20
N VAL A 43 12.54 -6.20 3.52
CA VAL A 43 11.52 -5.54 4.36
C VAL A 43 11.64 -4.03 4.29
N SER A 44 12.85 -3.47 4.30
CA SER A 44 13.08 -2.03 4.24
C SER A 44 12.55 -1.41 2.94
N LEU A 45 12.83 -2.02 1.79
CA LEU A 45 12.30 -1.60 0.49
C LEU A 45 10.76 -1.62 0.47
N LYS A 46 10.16 -2.69 1.02
CA LYS A 46 8.70 -2.81 1.13
C LYS A 46 8.11 -1.77 2.09
N MET A 47 8.77 -1.51 3.22
CA MET A 47 8.39 -0.49 4.20
C MET A 47 8.58 0.96 3.71
N ARG A 48 9.30 1.17 2.62
CA ARG A 48 9.35 2.43 1.87
C ARG A 48 8.38 2.48 0.69
N ALA A 49 7.59 1.41 0.49
CA ALA A 49 6.64 1.24 -0.60
C ALA A 49 7.27 1.19 -2.01
N GLU A 50 8.59 0.97 -2.09
CA GLU A 50 9.33 0.79 -3.35
C GLU A 50 9.07 -0.59 -3.96
N VAL A 51 8.81 -1.59 -3.11
CA VAL A 51 8.46 -2.96 -3.51
C VAL A 51 7.15 -3.37 -2.83
N SER A 52 6.26 -4.02 -3.56
CA SER A 52 5.00 -4.52 -3.00
C SER A 52 5.23 -5.68 -2.04
N PHE A 53 4.39 -5.78 -1.01
CA PHE A 53 4.19 -7.05 -0.31
C PHE A 53 3.38 -8.00 -1.20
N THR A 54 3.82 -9.24 -1.29
CA THR A 54 3.08 -10.31 -1.97
C THR A 54 1.90 -10.74 -1.09
N MET A 55 0.89 -11.39 -1.69
CA MET A 55 -0.24 -11.92 -0.92
C MET A 55 0.20 -12.92 0.16
N ASN A 56 1.18 -13.78 -0.14
CA ASN A 56 1.73 -14.71 0.85
C ASN A 56 2.39 -13.98 2.03
N GLU A 57 3.18 -12.94 1.77
CA GLU A 57 3.76 -12.11 2.85
C GLU A 57 2.68 -11.42 3.68
N LEU A 58 1.61 -10.90 3.06
CA LEU A 58 0.51 -10.27 3.78
C LEU A 58 -0.23 -11.25 4.70
N LEU A 59 -0.50 -12.47 4.22
CA LEU A 59 -1.10 -13.53 5.04
C LEU A 59 -0.17 -13.94 6.19
N SER A 60 1.13 -14.07 5.93
CA SER A 60 2.12 -14.35 6.97
C SER A 60 2.22 -13.23 8.01
N ILE A 61 2.23 -11.96 7.59
CA ILE A 61 2.20 -10.80 8.50
C ILE A 61 0.96 -10.85 9.38
N ALA A 62 -0.22 -11.10 8.80
CA ALA A 62 -1.47 -11.20 9.54
C ALA A 62 -1.38 -12.31 10.62
N GLY A 63 -0.88 -13.49 10.25
CA GLY A 63 -0.65 -14.59 11.18
C GLY A 63 0.38 -14.26 12.28
N ILE A 64 1.49 -13.56 11.94
CA ILE A 64 2.50 -13.13 12.91
C ILE A 64 1.91 -12.18 13.96
N LEU A 65 0.97 -11.33 13.55
CA LEU A 65 0.32 -10.33 14.41
C LEU A 65 -0.98 -10.83 15.05
N ASN A 66 -1.35 -12.10 14.82
CA ASN A 66 -2.63 -12.67 15.27
C ASN A 66 -3.85 -11.84 14.83
N LEU A 67 -3.82 -11.35 13.59
CA LEU A 67 -4.89 -10.61 12.94
C LEU A 67 -5.45 -11.40 11.76
N SER A 68 -6.71 -11.20 11.42
CA SER A 68 -7.21 -11.53 10.08
C SER A 68 -6.59 -10.60 9.03
N LEU A 69 -6.60 -11.02 7.76
CA LEU A 69 -6.16 -10.15 6.67
C LEU A 69 -6.99 -8.85 6.60
N SER A 70 -8.28 -8.93 6.96
CA SER A 70 -9.16 -7.77 7.07
C SER A 70 -8.79 -6.80 8.18
N GLU A 71 -8.41 -7.31 9.35
CA GLU A 71 -7.93 -6.46 10.44
C GLU A 71 -6.56 -5.84 10.13
N LEU A 72 -5.70 -6.57 9.41
CA LEU A 72 -4.39 -6.06 8.99
C LEU A 72 -4.52 -4.92 7.97
N LEU A 73 -5.38 -5.07 6.96
CA LEU A 73 -5.52 -4.09 5.86
C LEU A 73 -6.57 -3.02 6.14
N GLY A 74 -7.46 -3.27 7.11
CA GLY A 74 -8.56 -2.40 7.47
C GLY A 74 -9.72 -2.42 6.47
N ASP A 75 -10.91 -2.18 6.99
CA ASP A 75 -12.17 -2.07 6.22
C ASP A 75 -12.09 -1.01 5.13
N SER A 76 -11.30 0.04 5.34
CA SER A 76 -11.14 1.13 4.40
C SER A 76 -10.49 0.70 3.09
N LEU A 77 -9.59 -0.28 3.11
CA LEU A 77 -9.03 -0.84 1.88
C LEU A 77 -9.95 -1.89 1.26
N LEU A 78 -10.54 -2.75 2.10
CA LEU A 78 -11.27 -3.92 1.61
C LEU A 78 -12.70 -3.63 1.19
N LEU A 79 -13.36 -2.66 1.82
CA LEU A 79 -14.73 -2.26 1.52
C LEU A 79 -14.81 -1.12 0.49
N SER A 80 -13.67 -0.54 0.12
CA SER A 80 -13.64 0.50 -0.89
C SER A 80 -13.97 -0.08 -2.26
N ARG A 81 -14.91 0.57 -2.97
CA ARG A 81 -15.29 0.15 -4.33
C ARG A 81 -14.18 0.52 -5.29
N VAL A 82 -13.57 -0.52 -5.89
CA VAL A 82 -12.55 -0.32 -6.93
C VAL A 82 -13.20 0.40 -8.11
N PRO A 83 -12.69 1.58 -8.52
CA PRO A 83 -13.21 2.26 -9.68
C PRO A 83 -13.03 1.41 -10.93
N THR A 84 -13.91 1.56 -11.91
CA THR A 84 -13.73 0.94 -13.22
C THR A 84 -12.34 1.32 -13.76
N PRO A 85 -11.56 0.36 -14.27
CA PRO A 85 -10.21 0.66 -14.73
C PRO A 85 -10.25 1.66 -15.88
N GLU A 86 -9.58 2.78 -15.68
CA GLU A 86 -9.22 3.69 -16.77
C GLU A 86 -7.95 3.20 -17.44
N TYR A 87 -7.78 3.54 -18.71
CA TYR A 87 -6.61 3.16 -19.48
C TYR A 87 -5.86 4.41 -19.94
N MET A 88 -4.54 4.31 -19.93
CA MET A 88 -3.61 5.31 -20.41
C MET A 88 -2.65 4.66 -21.40
N GLU A 89 -2.15 5.43 -22.35
CA GLU A 89 -1.06 5.01 -23.22
C GLU A 89 0.25 5.42 -22.56
N ASP A 90 1.22 4.51 -22.50
CA ASP A 90 2.55 4.87 -22.06
C ASP A 90 3.36 5.59 -23.16
N GLU A 91 4.61 5.93 -22.87
CA GLU A 91 5.51 6.61 -23.82
C GLU A 91 5.74 5.82 -25.12
N LYS A 92 5.42 4.53 -25.15
CA LYS A 92 5.53 3.63 -26.30
C LYS A 92 4.19 3.37 -26.99
N GLY A 93 3.11 4.01 -26.54
CA GLY A 93 1.74 3.81 -27.06
C GLY A 93 1.08 2.52 -26.55
N GLU A 94 1.62 1.86 -25.52
CA GLU A 94 1.03 0.65 -24.97
C GLU A 94 -0.10 1.00 -24.01
N LYS A 95 -1.27 0.38 -24.21
CA LYS A 95 -2.42 0.52 -23.32
C LYS A 95 -2.12 -0.09 -21.95
N LYS A 96 -2.02 0.75 -20.92
CA LYS A 96 -1.82 0.37 -19.52
C LYS A 96 -2.99 0.82 -18.65
N VAL A 97 -3.28 0.05 -17.61
CA VAL A 97 -4.29 0.43 -16.63
C VAL A 97 -3.76 1.61 -15.82
N ALA A 98 -4.57 2.65 -15.68
CA ALA A 98 -4.26 3.80 -14.85
C ALA A 98 -4.07 3.36 -13.40
N PRO A 99 -3.05 3.88 -12.69
CA PRO A 99 -2.85 3.54 -11.30
C PRO A 99 -4.02 4.05 -10.44
N VAL A 100 -4.29 3.34 -9.34
CA VAL A 100 -5.28 3.73 -8.33
C VAL A 100 -4.58 4.51 -7.23
N GLY A 101 -5.12 5.70 -6.93
CA GLY A 101 -4.70 6.55 -5.83
C GLY A 101 -5.65 6.45 -4.63
N PHE A 102 -5.15 6.81 -3.45
CA PHE A 102 -5.88 6.80 -2.19
C PHE A 102 -5.70 8.15 -1.50
N ILE A 103 -6.78 8.90 -1.33
CA ILE A 103 -6.79 10.20 -0.64
C ILE A 103 -7.14 9.96 0.84
N PRO A 104 -6.26 10.27 1.80
CA PRO A 104 -6.61 10.23 3.22
C PRO A 104 -7.76 11.19 3.54
N ASN A 105 -8.81 10.69 4.21
CA ASN A 105 -9.97 11.46 4.68
C ASN A 105 -10.21 11.24 6.18
N GLY A 106 -9.18 11.49 6.98
CA GLY A 106 -9.17 11.19 8.42
C GLY A 106 -8.50 9.84 8.68
N THR A 107 -9.23 8.91 9.30
CA THR A 107 -8.73 7.55 9.61
C THR A 107 -8.89 6.56 8.46
N THR A 108 -9.45 6.98 7.34
CA THR A 108 -9.78 6.13 6.18
C THR A 108 -9.19 6.71 4.88
N TYR A 109 -9.56 6.12 3.75
CA TYR A 109 -9.12 6.50 2.41
C TYR A 109 -10.33 6.62 1.46
N GLN A 110 -10.26 7.59 0.56
CA GLN A 110 -11.08 7.61 -0.64
C GLN A 110 -10.24 7.11 -1.83
N MET A 111 -10.71 6.08 -2.53
CA MET A 111 -10.04 5.57 -3.73
C MET A 111 -10.40 6.42 -4.96
N VAL A 112 -9.41 6.71 -5.80
CA VAL A 112 -9.56 7.47 -7.05
C VAL A 112 -8.79 6.78 -8.18
N ALA A 113 -9.36 6.77 -9.39
CA ALA A 113 -8.66 6.31 -10.60
C ALA A 113 -7.92 7.49 -11.28
N GLY A 114 -6.81 7.21 -11.95
CA GLY A 114 -6.24 8.13 -12.94
C GLY A 114 -5.53 9.37 -12.37
N ALA A 115 -5.57 10.46 -13.14
CA ALA A 115 -4.72 11.67 -13.11
C ALA A 115 -4.59 12.44 -11.77
N GLY A 116 -5.22 11.99 -10.69
CA GLY A 116 -4.97 12.49 -9.34
C GLY A 116 -3.70 11.91 -8.69
N PHE A 117 -3.22 10.75 -9.15
CA PHE A 117 -2.02 10.09 -8.63
C PHE A 117 -0.92 10.06 -9.68
N GLU A 118 0.10 10.91 -9.51
CA GLU A 118 1.39 10.72 -10.16
C GLU A 118 2.21 9.73 -9.33
N PRO A 119 2.43 8.49 -9.81
CA PRO A 119 3.31 7.56 -9.11
C PRO A 119 4.70 8.21 -9.01
N ALA A 120 5.32 8.14 -7.84
CA ALA A 120 6.68 8.64 -7.60
C ALA A 120 7.77 7.92 -8.45
N ALA A 121 7.36 7.07 -9.40
CA ALA A 121 8.17 6.37 -10.37
C ALA A 121 8.14 6.98 -11.79
N SER A 122 7.54 8.17 -11.99
CA SER A 122 7.69 8.94 -13.24
C SER A 122 9.03 9.69 -13.36
N GLY A 123 10.02 9.30 -12.56
CA GLY A 123 11.42 9.67 -12.74
C GLY A 123 12.24 8.40 -12.94
N LEU A 124 12.22 7.88 -14.17
CA LEU A 124 13.27 7.00 -14.70
C LEU A 124 14.29 7.88 -15.42
#